data_AF-A0A0F2S998-F1
#
_entry.id   AF-A0A0F2S998-F1
#
_cell.length_a   1.000
_cell.length_b   1.000
_cell.length_c   1.000
_cell.angle_alpha   90.00
_cell.angle_beta   90.00
_cell.angle_gamma   90.00
#
_symmetry.space_group_name_H-M   'P 1'
#
loop_
_entity.id
_entity.type
_entity.pdbx_description
1 polymer ?
#
loop_
_entity_poly.entity_id
_entity_poly.type
_entity_poly.pdbx_seq_one_letter_code
_entity_poly.pdbx_strand_id
1 'polypeptide(L)' 'MIIPTQLAPDFEAEAYDGGNKVTIRLNDFQNQWVLLFFYAGDFTFV' A
#
# COMPACT_ATOMS: atom_id res chain seq x y z
N MET A 1 2.28 -15.93 -4.56
CA MET A 1 0.88 -16.16 -4.97
C MET A 1 0.01 -15.46 -3.94
N ILE A 2 -0.93 -14.59 -4.35
CA ILE A 2 -1.88 -13.95 -3.43
C ILE A 2 -3.07 -14.90 -3.27
N ILE A 3 -3.42 -15.26 -2.03
CA ILE A 3 -4.51 -16.18 -1.72
C ILE A 3 -5.48 -15.44 -0.78
N PRO A 4 -6.76 -15.22 -1.16
CA PRO A 4 -7.70 -14.39 -0.39
C PRO A 4 -7.94 -14.83 1.06
N THR A 5 -7.72 -16.10 1.38
CA THR A 5 -7.91 -16.68 2.71
C THR A 5 -6.64 -16.74 3.55
N GLN A 6 -5.52 -16.25 3.02
CA GLN A 6 -4.26 -16.11 3.74
C GLN A 6 -4.04 -14.64 4.10
N LEU A 7 -3.18 -14.41 5.08
CA LEU A 7 -2.71 -13.05 5.38
C LEU A 7 -2.09 -12.44 4.13
N ALA A 8 -2.45 -11.19 3.86
CA ALA A 8 -1.81 -10.43 2.79
C ALA A 8 -0.29 -10.39 3.04
N PRO A 9 0.55 -10.57 2.01
CA PRO A 9 2.00 -10.47 2.18
C PRO A 9 2.37 -9.10 2.71
N ASP A 10 3.19 -9.08 3.76
CA ASP A 10 3.71 -7.82 4.28
C ASP A 10 4.65 -7.18 3.26
N PHE A 11 4.70 -5.84 3.28
CA PHE A 11 5.59 -5.05 2.46
C PHE A 11 5.98 -3.78 3.20
N GLU A 12 7.13 -3.23 2.82
CA GLU A 12 7.61 -1.93 3.26
C GLU A 12 7.91 -1.08 2.02
N ALA A 13 7.44 0.16 2.03
CA ALA A 13 7.66 1.10 0.93
C ALA A 13 7.78 2.54 1.43
N GLU A 14 8.49 3.36 0.66
CA GLU A 14 8.41 4.82 0.80
C GLU A 14 7.07 5.31 0.24
N ALA A 15 6.44 6.25 0.93
CA ALA A 15 5.18 6.86 0.55
C ALA A 15 5.20 8.37 0.83
N TYR A 16 4.17 9.06 0.34
CA TYR A 16 3.96 10.48 0.58
C TYR A 16 2.59 10.69 1.23
N ASP A 17 2.56 11.27 2.43
CA ASP A 17 1.34 11.56 3.18
C ASP A 17 1.42 12.94 3.84
N GLY A 18 0.35 13.73 3.72
CA GLY A 18 0.25 15.05 4.34
C GLY A 18 1.39 16.03 4.03
N GLY A 19 2.06 15.90 2.89
CA GLY A 19 3.19 16.76 2.52
C GLY A 19 4.58 16.18 2.86
N ASN A 20 4.65 15.00 3.48
CA ASN A 20 5.87 14.42 4.02
C ASN A 20 6.21 13.08 3.37
N LYS A 21 7.51 12.80 3.25
CA LYS A 21 7.98 11.45 2.95
C LYS A 21 7.88 10.61 4.22
N VAL A 22 7.25 9.45 4.10
CA VAL A 22 7.07 8.49 5.19
C VAL A 22 7.44 7.09 4.72
N THR A 23 7.75 6.20 5.64
CA THR A 23 7.88 4.77 5.36
C THR A 23 6.64 4.08 5.89
N ILE A 24 5.97 3.29 5.06
CA ILE A 24 4.78 2.51 5.45
C ILE A 24 5.12 1.02 5.46
N ARG A 25 4.60 0.29 6.44
CA ARG A 25 4.52 -1.18 6.41
C ARG A 25 3.07 -1.61 6.48
N LEU A 26 2.67 -2.62 5.69
CA LEU A 26 1.28 -3.11 5.74
C LEU A 26 0.93 -3.58 7.15
N ASN A 27 1.87 -4.20 7.85
CA ASN A 27 1.69 -4.68 9.21
C ASN A 27 1.42 -3.57 10.25
N ASP A 28 1.75 -2.31 9.97
CA ASP A 28 1.44 -1.18 10.87
C ASP A 28 -0.07 -0.89 10.94
N PHE A 29 -0.85 -1.40 9.96
CA PHE A 29 -2.30 -1.24 9.85
C PHE A 29 -3.10 -2.46 10.35
N GLN A 30 -2.49 -3.33 11.16
CA GLN A 30 -3.22 -4.45 11.76
C GLN A 30 -4.48 -3.99 12.50
N ASN A 31 -5.53 -4.82 12.44
CA ASN A 31 -6.85 -4.56 13.02
C ASN A 31 -7.62 -3.38 12.40
N GLN A 32 -7.18 -2.90 11.23
CA GLN A 32 -7.91 -1.91 10.42
C GLN A 32 -8.29 -2.53 9.07
N TRP A 33 -9.36 -2.03 8.46
CA TRP A 33 -9.67 -2.35 7.07
C TRP A 33 -8.74 -1.55 6.16
N VAL A 34 -8.02 -2.25 5.28
CA VAL A 34 -7.05 -1.66 4.35
C VAL A 34 -7.47 -1.94 2.91
N LEU A 35 -7.44 -0.90 2.07
CA LEU A 35 -7.60 -1.02 0.62
C LEU A 35 -6.23 -0.76 -0.05
N LEU A 36 -5.64 -1.80 -0.64
CA LEU A 36 -4.45 -1.66 -1.47
C LEU A 36 -4.87 -1.57 -2.95
N PHE A 37 -4.57 -0.44 -3.58
CA PHE A 37 -4.91 -0.17 -4.98
C PHE A 37 -3.63 0.04 -5.80
N PHE A 38 -3.59 -0.55 -6.99
CA PHE A 38 -2.51 -0.39 -7.96
C PHE A 38 -3.04 0.33 -9.20
N TYR A 39 -2.28 1.28 -9.72
CA TYR A 39 -2.54 1.97 -10.97
C TYR A 39 -1.28 2.00 -11.84
N ALA A 40 -1.44 2.26 -13.14
CA ALA A 40 -0.37 2.07 -14.12
C ALA A 40 0.81 3.04 -13.97
N GLY A 41 0.56 4.29 -13.58
CA GLY A 41 1.61 5.27 -13.37
C GLY A 41 1.06 6.68 -13.19
N ASP A 42 1.92 7.56 -12.69
CA ASP A 42 1.64 9.00 -12.56
C ASP A 42 1.76 9.71 -13.92
N PHE A 43 1.06 10.83 -14.07
CA PHE A 43 1.18 11.74 -15.22
C PHE A 43 1.07 11.06 -16.59
N THR A 44 0.08 10.19 -16.76
CA THR A 44 -0.24 9.58 -18.06
C THR A 44 -0.81 10.62 -19.04
N PHE A 45 -0.79 10.30 -20.33
CA PHE A 45 -1.41 11.13 -21.37
C PHE A 45 -2.94 11.23 -21.16
N VAL A 46 -3.49 12.43 -21.40
CA VAL A 46 -4.91 12.77 -21.39
C VAL A 46 -5.32 13.38 -22.72
#